data_AF-A0A151A672-F1
#
_entry.id   AF-A0A151A672-F1
#
_cell.length_a   1.000
_cell.length_b   1.000
_cell.length_c   1.000
_cell.angle_alpha   90.00
_cell.angle_beta   90.00
_cell.angle_gamma   90.00
#
_symmetry.space_group_name_H-M   'P 1'
#
loop_
_entity.id
_entity.type
_entity.pdbx_description
1 polymer ?
#
loop_
_entity_poly.entity_id
_entity_poly.type
_entity_poly.pdbx_seq_one_letter_code
_entity_poly.pdbx_strand_id
1 'polypeptide(L)'
;MQIREALLDKYNELKIREIDLVLDKLKGYYRKNKQNPNGIVYLNENFDYYVQNGVLAEEIGHHETSHGNLLGAYKKSSKDHISKLKQEHRAKRFGYQLAIPLDKLINCYKEGL
;
A
#
# COMPACT_ATOMS: atom_id res chain seq x y z
N MET A 1 -1.33 6.37 -19.26
CA MET A 1 -1.89 6.60 -17.91
C MET A 1 -0.80 6.38 -16.90
N GLN A 2 -0.52 7.36 -16.04
CA GLN A 2 0.43 7.19 -14.94
C GLN A 2 -0.15 6.19 -13.93
N ILE A 3 0.73 5.55 -13.16
CA ILE A 3 0.37 4.54 -12.17
C ILE A 3 -0.72 5.02 -11.20
N ARG A 4 -0.65 6.29 -10.75
CA ARG A 4 -1.58 6.82 -9.77
C ARG A 4 -3.00 6.84 -10.30
N GLU A 5 -3.22 7.37 -11.51
CA GLU A 5 -4.55 7.42 -12.09
C GLU A 5 -5.12 6.02 -12.31
N ALA A 6 -4.28 5.06 -12.75
CA ALA A 6 -4.69 3.68 -12.94
C ALA A 6 -5.16 3.02 -11.62
N LEU A 7 -4.48 3.30 -10.52
CA LEU A 7 -4.85 2.81 -9.20
C LEU A 7 -6.13 3.48 -8.68
N LEU A 8 -6.26 4.80 -8.84
CA LEU A 8 -7.44 5.56 -8.41
C LEU A 8 -8.70 5.14 -9.18
N ASP A 9 -8.57 4.87 -10.48
CA ASP A 9 -9.68 4.39 -11.30
C ASP A 9 -10.12 2.98 -10.88
N LYS A 10 -9.17 2.07 -10.71
CA LYS A 10 -9.43 0.68 -10.29
C LYS A 10 -9.99 0.57 -8.87
N TYR A 11 -9.56 1.44 -7.96
CA TYR A 11 -9.93 1.45 -6.54
C TYR A 11 -10.74 2.71 -6.17
N ASN A 12 -11.71 3.07 -7.01
CA ASN A 12 -12.47 4.31 -6.89
C ASN A 12 -13.33 4.43 -5.60
N GLU A 13 -13.68 3.32 -4.97
CA GLU A 13 -14.41 3.31 -3.70
C GLU A 13 -13.50 3.55 -2.47
N LEU A 14 -12.19 3.38 -2.63
CA LEU A 14 -11.20 3.56 -1.58
C LEU A 14 -10.93 5.05 -1.38
N LYS A 15 -11.17 5.56 -0.17
CA LYS A 15 -10.86 6.96 0.13
C LYS A 15 -9.36 7.13 0.29
N ILE A 16 -8.80 8.16 -0.35
CA ILE A 16 -7.38 8.49 -0.23
C ILE A 16 -7.26 9.92 0.29
N ARG A 17 -6.39 10.12 1.28
CA ARG A 17 -6.10 11.44 1.86
C ARG A 17 -4.61 11.63 2.01
N GLU A 18 -4.13 12.78 1.57
CA GLU A 18 -2.80 13.26 1.93
C GLU A 18 -2.92 14.07 3.21
N ILE A 19 -2.04 13.78 4.17
CA ILE A 19 -1.99 14.45 5.47
C ILE A 19 -0.55 14.60 5.93
N ASP A 20 -0.29 15.62 6.75
CA ASP A 20 0.95 15.71 7.51
C ASP A 20 1.00 14.61 8.59
N LEU A 21 1.74 13.54 8.30
CA LEU A 21 2.10 12.56 9.32
C LEU A 21 3.39 13.02 9.99
N VAL A 22 3.23 13.70 11.13
CA VAL A 22 4.29 14.20 12.04
C VAL A 22 5.31 13.11 12.43
N LEU A 23 4.97 11.84 12.24
CA LEU A 23 5.90 10.73 12.44
C LEU A 23 6.76 10.56 11.17
N ASP A 24 7.95 11.18 11.13
CA ASP A 24 8.89 11.23 9.98
C ASP A 24 9.15 9.89 9.26
N LYS A 25 8.93 8.76 9.93
CA LYS A 25 9.17 7.42 9.39
C LYS A 25 7.94 6.77 8.75
N LEU A 26 6.74 7.29 8.99
CA LEU A 26 5.49 6.73 8.47
C LEU A 26 5.12 7.41 7.16
N LYS A 27 5.23 6.66 6.06
CA LYS A 27 4.94 7.16 4.71
C LYS A 27 3.47 7.10 4.35
N GLY A 28 2.72 6.20 4.99
CA GLY A 28 1.29 6.03 4.82
C GLY A 28 0.75 4.97 5.76
N TYR A 29 -0.58 4.82 5.79
CA TYR A 29 -1.24 3.68 6.41
C TYR A 29 -2.68 3.50 5.90
N TYR A 30 -3.11 2.25 5.86
CA TYR A 30 -4.48 1.85 5.58
C TYR A 30 -5.29 1.61 6.85
N ARG A 31 -6.58 1.96 6.81
CA ARG A 31 -7.54 1.63 7.87
C ARG A 31 -8.93 1.34 7.30
N LYS A 32 -9.61 0.33 7.84
CA LYS A 32 -11.03 0.04 7.59
C LYS A 32 -11.78 -0.01 8.91
N ASN A 33 -12.91 0.69 8.98
CA ASN A 33 -13.74 0.76 10.18
C ASN A 33 -15.21 0.96 9.80
N LYS A 34 -16.11 1.02 10.79
CA LYS A 34 -17.56 1.16 10.54
C LYS A 34 -17.91 2.44 9.76
N GLN A 35 -17.15 3.52 9.93
CA GLN A 35 -17.37 4.80 9.22
C GLN A 35 -16.81 4.80 7.79
N ASN A 36 -15.78 3.98 7.52
CA ASN A 36 -15.17 3.81 6.21
C ASN A 36 -15.12 2.31 5.89
N PRO A 37 -16.27 1.70 5.55
CA PRO A 37 -16.36 0.27 5.25
C PRO A 37 -15.57 -0.10 3.98
N ASN A 38 -15.41 0.83 3.05
CA ASN A 38 -14.59 0.64 1.84
C ASN A 38 -13.11 0.97 2.08
N GLY A 39 -12.73 1.27 3.33
CA GLY A 39 -11.36 1.60 3.70
C GLY A 39 -10.98 3.05 3.43
N ILE A 40 -9.87 3.45 4.04
CA ILE A 40 -9.22 4.73 3.80
C ILE A 40 -7.71 4.54 3.84
N VAL A 41 -7.02 5.14 2.87
CA VAL A 41 -5.57 5.24 2.79
C VAL A 41 -5.16 6.66 3.15
N TYR A 42 -4.18 6.78 4.03
CA TYR A 42 -3.51 8.02 4.33
C TYR A 42 -2.11 7.97 3.73
N LEU A 43 -1.75 8.99 2.98
CA LEU A 43 -0.41 9.21 2.45
C LEU A 43 0.21 10.41 3.16
N ASN A 44 1.49 10.31 3.50
CA ASN A 44 2.20 11.43 4.10
C ASN A 44 2.54 12.47 3.02
N GLU A 45 2.05 13.70 3.20
CA GLU A 45 2.27 14.80 2.25
C GLU A 45 3.73 15.28 2.21
N ASN A 46 4.54 14.92 3.21
CA ASN A 46 5.96 15.24 3.27
C ASN A 46 6.83 14.39 2.33
N PHE A 47 6.26 13.40 1.62
CA PHE A 47 6.98 12.59 0.63
C PHE A 47 6.56 12.96 -0.79
N ASP A 48 7.50 12.86 -1.73
CA ASP A 48 7.25 13.17 -3.13
C ASP A 48 6.23 12.22 -3.79
N TYR A 49 5.71 12.66 -4.92
CA TYR A 49 4.70 11.95 -5.71
C TYR A 49 5.08 10.51 -6.08
N TYR A 50 6.35 10.25 -6.41
CA TYR A 50 6.80 8.92 -6.82
C TYR A 50 6.86 7.97 -5.63
N VAL A 51 7.34 8.44 -4.48
CA VAL A 51 7.32 7.70 -3.22
C VAL A 51 5.87 7.41 -2.81
N GLN A 52 5.00 8.42 -2.84
CA GLN A 52 3.59 8.26 -2.51
C GLN A 52 2.89 7.22 -3.39
N ASN A 53 3.23 7.12 -4.68
CA ASN A 53 2.63 6.12 -5.57
C ASN A 53 2.99 4.68 -5.18
N GLY A 54 4.25 4.45 -4.76
CA GLY A 54 4.66 3.14 -4.22
C GLY A 54 3.95 2.81 -2.92
N VAL A 55 3.83 3.79 -2.03
CA VAL A 55 3.11 3.65 -0.75
C VAL A 55 1.63 3.36 -1.00
N LEU A 56 0.97 4.11 -1.89
CA LEU A 56 -0.42 3.88 -2.26
C LEU A 56 -0.65 2.45 -2.75
N ALA A 57 0.24 1.93 -3.61
CA ALA A 57 0.15 0.55 -4.08
C ALA A 57 0.26 -0.47 -2.93
N GLU A 58 1.16 -0.25 -1.97
CA GLU A 58 1.30 -1.08 -0.77
C GLU A 58 0.06 -1.02 0.12
N GLU A 59 -0.50 0.17 0.37
CA GLU A 59 -1.71 0.35 1.19
C GLU A 59 -2.96 -0.24 0.53
N ILE A 60 -3.04 -0.23 -0.80
CA ILE A 60 -4.04 -1.03 -1.55
C ILE A 60 -3.80 -2.52 -1.35
N GLY A 61 -2.55 -2.97 -1.32
CA GLY A 61 -2.20 -4.34 -0.93
C GLY A 61 -2.72 -4.71 0.45
N HIS A 62 -2.68 -3.78 1.42
CA HIS A 62 -3.31 -3.97 2.73
C HIS A 62 -4.84 -4.03 2.65
N HIS A 63 -5.46 -3.19 1.82
CA HIS A 63 -6.91 -3.25 1.58
C HIS A 63 -7.37 -4.62 1.10
N GLU A 64 -6.63 -5.22 0.18
CA GLU A 64 -6.98 -6.49 -0.47
C GLU A 64 -6.61 -7.73 0.35
N THR A 65 -5.49 -7.69 1.08
CA THR A 65 -4.86 -8.92 1.59
C THR A 65 -4.74 -9.00 3.10
N SER A 66 -4.92 -7.90 3.82
CA SER A 66 -4.69 -7.82 5.27
C SER A 66 -5.99 -7.79 6.07
N HIS A 67 -5.95 -8.41 7.25
CA HIS A 67 -7.10 -8.51 8.16
C HIS A 67 -6.68 -8.25 9.60
N GLY A 68 -7.59 -7.64 10.37
CA GLY A 68 -7.35 -7.32 11.78
C GLY A 68 -6.32 -6.21 11.98
N ASN A 69 -5.79 -6.12 13.20
CA ASN A 69 -4.84 -5.07 13.59
C ASN A 69 -3.39 -5.56 13.45
N LEU A 70 -2.68 -5.03 12.45
CA LEU A 70 -1.27 -5.33 12.20
C LEU A 70 -0.30 -4.44 12.98
N LEU A 71 -0.76 -3.46 13.77
CA LEU A 71 0.12 -2.64 14.59
C LEU A 71 0.96 -3.51 15.53
N GLY A 72 2.23 -3.13 15.66
CA GLY A 72 3.21 -3.89 16.42
C GLY A 72 3.67 -5.18 15.74
N ALA A 73 3.41 -5.36 14.44
CA ALA A 73 3.89 -6.52 13.66
C ALA A 73 5.38 -6.79 13.85
N TYR A 74 6.21 -5.78 14.12
CA TYR A 74 7.65 -5.91 14.31
C TYR A 74 8.10 -6.15 15.77
N LYS A 75 7.17 -6.12 16.74
CA LYS A 75 7.48 -6.42 18.14
C LYS A 75 7.56 -7.95 18.32
N LYS A 76 8.78 -8.48 18.51
CA LYS A 76 9.01 -9.93 18.73
C LYS A 76 8.25 -10.49 19.93
N SER A 77 7.92 -9.66 20.92
CA SER A 77 7.11 -10.04 22.08
C SER A 77 5.61 -10.17 21.78
N SER A 78 5.15 -9.76 20.58
CA SER A 78 3.75 -9.93 20.19
C SER A 78 3.48 -11.39 19.83
N LYS A 79 2.46 -11.99 20.46
CA LYS A 79 2.06 -13.38 20.23
C LYS A 79 1.82 -13.74 18.76
N ASP A 80 1.34 -12.77 17.96
CA ASP A 80 0.99 -12.97 16.55
C ASP A 80 2.01 -12.37 15.56
N HIS A 81 3.21 -11.99 16.05
CA HIS A 81 4.27 -11.33 15.29
C HIS A 81 4.51 -11.95 13.90
N ILE A 82 4.70 -13.27 13.83
CA ILE A 82 4.99 -13.99 12.58
C ILE A 82 3.81 -13.92 11.60
N SER A 83 2.56 -14.07 12.08
CA SER A 83 1.38 -13.99 11.24
C SER A 83 1.19 -12.58 10.67
N LYS A 84 1.39 -11.54 11.51
CA LYS A 84 1.33 -10.15 11.08
C LYS A 84 2.38 -9.82 10.04
N LEU A 85 3.63 -10.27 10.22
CA LEU A 85 4.70 -10.10 9.23
C LEU A 85 4.41 -10.81 7.90
N LYS A 86 3.75 -11.98 7.93
CA LYS A 86 3.32 -12.65 6.70
C LYS A 86 2.27 -11.85 5.95
N GLN A 87 1.33 -11.21 6.65
CA GLN A 87 0.33 -10.34 6.02
C GLN A 87 0.97 -9.08 5.43
N GLU A 88 1.85 -8.44 6.19
CA GLU A 88 2.66 -7.30 5.72
C GLU A 88 3.40 -7.63 4.41
N HIS A 89 4.09 -8.77 4.37
CA HIS A 89 4.83 -9.19 3.19
C HIS A 89 3.91 -9.51 2.00
N ARG A 90 2.70 -10.05 2.24
CA ARG A 90 1.70 -10.26 1.18
C ARG A 90 1.20 -8.94 0.61
N ALA A 91 0.89 -7.97 1.46
CA ALA A 91 0.47 -6.63 1.03
C ALA A 91 1.55 -5.95 0.16
N LYS A 92 2.83 -6.00 0.58
CA LYS A 92 3.96 -5.49 -0.20
C LYS A 92 4.07 -6.14 -1.57
N ARG A 93 3.99 -7.47 -1.65
CA ARG A 93 4.03 -8.18 -2.94
C ARG A 93 2.87 -7.81 -3.84
N PHE A 94 1.68 -7.65 -3.28
CA PHE A 94 0.51 -7.20 -4.02
C PHE A 94 0.72 -5.79 -4.58
N GLY A 95 1.21 -4.86 -3.75
CA GLY A 95 1.55 -3.50 -4.18
C GLY A 95 2.60 -3.46 -5.29
N TYR A 96 3.67 -4.28 -5.19
CA TYR A 96 4.66 -4.39 -6.27
C TYR A 96 4.05 -4.90 -7.57
N GLN A 97 3.19 -5.92 -7.52
CA GLN A 97 2.53 -6.43 -8.71
C GLN A 97 1.58 -5.40 -9.35
N LEU A 98 0.94 -4.55 -8.55
CA LEU A 98 0.13 -3.44 -9.06
C LEU A 98 0.99 -2.36 -9.71
N ALA A 99 2.10 -1.98 -9.06
CA ALA A 99 2.92 -0.85 -9.49
C ALA A 99 3.82 -1.18 -10.69
N ILE A 100 4.47 -2.34 -10.63
CA ILE A 100 5.44 -2.81 -11.61
C ILE A 100 5.18 -4.31 -11.86
N PRO A 101 4.14 -4.65 -12.67
CA PRO A 101 3.86 -6.03 -13.00
C PRO A 101 5.04 -6.68 -13.72
N LEU A 102 5.32 -7.95 -13.40
CA LEU A 102 6.42 -8.70 -14.03
C LEU A 102 6.29 -8.73 -15.57
N ASP A 103 5.10 -8.91 -16.11
CA ASP A 103 4.87 -8.94 -17.55
C ASP A 103 5.28 -7.63 -18.23
N LYS A 104 5.08 -6.50 -17.55
CA LYS A 104 5.50 -5.19 -18.06
C LYS A 104 7.03 -5.10 -18.13
N LEU A 105 7.74 -5.60 -17.11
CA LEU A 105 9.20 -5.68 -17.12
C LEU A 105 9.71 -6.59 -18.24
N ILE A 106 9.07 -7.74 -18.45
CA ILE A 106 9.42 -8.67 -19.53
C ILE A 106 9.21 -8.01 -20.90
N ASN A 107 8.12 -7.26 -21.08
CA ASN A 107 7.84 -6.56 -22.32
C ASN A 107 8.86 -5.45 -22.59
N CYS A 108 9.21 -4.63 -21.58
CA CYS A 108 10.27 -3.63 -21.71
C CYS A 108 11.59 -4.28 -22.16
N TYR A 109 11.98 -5.39 -21.51
CA TYR A 109 13.17 -6.14 -21.91
C TYR A 109 13.11 -6.63 -23.37
N LYS A 110 11.97 -7.18 -23.81
CA LYS A 110 11.78 -7.64 -25.20
C LYS A 110 11.80 -6.51 -26.23
N GLU A 111 11.35 -5.32 -25.84
CA GLU A 111 11.33 -4.11 -26.66
C GLU A 111 12.68 -3.37 -26.65
N GLY A 112 13.63 -3.79 -25.81
CA GLY A 112 14.94 -3.14 -25.67
C GLY A 112 14.90 -1.81 -24.92
N LEU A 113 13.92 -1.63 -24.03
CA LEU A 113 13.75 -0.48 -23.12
C LEU A 113 14.42 -0.68 -21.77
#